data_AF-A0A917IRV7-F1
#
_entry.id   AF-A0A917IRV7-F1
#
_cell.length_a   1.000
_cell.length_b   1.000
_cell.length_c   1.000
_cell.angle_alpha   90.00
_cell.angle_beta   90.00
_cell.angle_gamma   90.00
#
_symmetry.space_group_name_H-M   'P 1'
#
loop_
_entity.id
_entity.type
_entity.pdbx_description
1 polymer ?
#
loop_
_entity_poly.entity_id
_entity_poly.type
_entity_poly.pdbx_seq_one_letter_code
_entity_poly.pdbx_strand_id
1 'polypeptide(L)'
;MQKSLLFVLIALWAFTTSAQKQIYDIISYTAPERWKKEERNNLIMYSRIDGSSWAQLCIYKSTASQGSIQADSDAEWQSLVLNQHTITDKEEKGKPQTIGEWTVMSRSGVWQYNGSNVATILTTYSNGHICISTLLNATAQPYMKDYQQLLASLSIHEAALKSANTHTPVNNPAPVPITNAKAVTGNYKFTTTRFDDGWVSTAQENWVEVSKPGIRILIHYPNTQTDEHQFEKLKGDQHAWSLLAAPHYTNIQNLQERGIQDYQSVTFLTADATEKASGKKVYVVLYKKHYDKGNGRYMEVVADSKAAFEKEFGSNYINRSSWDYTAQTKSWDKLAAMQWRNKFQVAATDLTGKWSSSSYASLRYYYVNGGGFAGATATSIADAFTFFSNNTYESDHSGASGTVGNQQFTRQVYKGSVSLTNWRVALSNRFQGATETYDSYFEAVKGGRILQLTDTHNTTLSLVKAQ
;
A
#
# COMPACT_ATOMS: atom_id res chain seq x y z
N MET A 1 -45.83 -63.92 7.75
CA MET A 1 -46.54 -62.85 8.49
C MET A 1 -45.65 -62.37 9.63
N GLN A 2 -45.54 -61.03 9.79
CA GLN A 2 -45.11 -60.25 10.98
C GLN A 2 -43.78 -60.65 11.64
N LYS A 3 -42.62 -60.01 11.37
CA LYS A 3 -42.19 -58.66 11.83
C LYS A 3 -42.60 -58.36 13.28
N SER A 4 -41.65 -58.43 14.21
CA SER A 4 -41.63 -57.56 15.38
C SER A 4 -40.20 -57.15 15.72
N LEU A 5 -40.08 -55.84 15.86
CA LEU A 5 -38.91 -54.99 15.76
C LEU A 5 -38.38 -54.74 17.18
N LEU A 6 -37.06 -54.89 17.36
CA LEU A 6 -36.32 -54.54 18.55
C LEU A 6 -36.20 -53.00 18.64
N PHE A 7 -36.81 -52.38 19.64
CA PHE A 7 -36.63 -50.94 19.91
C PHE A 7 -35.52 -50.76 20.95
N VAL A 8 -34.30 -50.45 20.48
CA VAL A 8 -33.20 -49.97 21.33
C VAL A 8 -33.30 -48.43 21.36
N LEU A 9 -33.69 -47.90 22.52
CA LEU A 9 -33.77 -46.47 22.78
C LEU A 9 -32.35 -45.93 23.03
N ILE A 10 -31.68 -45.48 21.96
CA ILE A 10 -30.43 -44.71 22.08
C ILE A 10 -30.82 -43.26 22.42
N ALA A 11 -30.58 -42.88 23.68
CA ALA A 11 -30.64 -41.48 24.10
C ALA A 11 -29.52 -40.70 23.40
N LEU A 12 -29.86 -40.00 22.31
CA LEU A 12 -29.02 -38.94 21.76
C LEU A 12 -28.98 -37.79 22.77
N TRP A 13 -27.98 -37.79 23.65
CA TRP A 13 -27.51 -36.57 24.27
C TRP A 13 -26.88 -35.74 23.16
N ALA A 14 -27.61 -34.72 22.69
CA ALA A 14 -27.02 -33.65 21.91
C ALA A 14 -25.99 -32.95 22.82
N PHE A 15 -24.73 -33.33 22.70
CA PHE A 15 -23.62 -32.51 23.17
C PHE A 15 -23.65 -31.22 22.35
N THR A 16 -24.37 -30.21 22.84
CA THR A 16 -24.05 -28.83 22.49
C THR A 16 -22.71 -28.55 23.16
N THR A 17 -21.61 -28.77 22.44
CA THR A 17 -20.31 -28.27 22.85
C THR A 17 -20.39 -26.75 22.86
N SER A 18 -20.69 -26.15 24.02
CA SER A 18 -20.44 -24.74 24.21
C SER A 18 -18.95 -24.52 24.00
N ALA A 19 -18.59 -23.79 22.95
CA ALA A 19 -17.20 -23.47 22.68
C ALA A 19 -16.62 -22.74 23.90
N GLN A 20 -15.72 -23.41 24.62
CA GLN A 20 -15.21 -22.92 25.91
C GLN A 20 -14.34 -21.69 25.65
N LYS A 21 -14.65 -20.58 26.34
CA LYS A 21 -13.79 -19.39 26.30
C LYS A 21 -12.41 -19.75 26.80
N GLN A 22 -11.39 -19.45 26.00
CA GLN A 22 -9.98 -19.53 26.36
C GLN A 22 -9.52 -18.16 26.85
N ILE A 23 -8.50 -18.17 27.71
CA ILE A 23 -7.80 -16.98 28.17
C ILE A 23 -6.35 -17.12 27.74
N TYR A 24 -5.81 -16.06 27.17
CA TYR A 24 -4.40 -15.92 26.86
C TYR A 24 -3.98 -14.49 27.14
N ASP A 25 -3.03 -14.33 28.06
CA ASP A 25 -2.61 -13.03 28.54
C ASP A 25 -3.81 -12.20 29.07
N ILE A 26 -4.02 -10.97 28.58
CA ILE A 26 -5.17 -10.12 28.94
C ILE A 26 -6.39 -10.36 28.06
N ILE A 27 -6.41 -11.40 27.23
CA ILE A 27 -7.46 -11.62 26.25
C ILE A 27 -8.23 -12.89 26.59
N SER A 28 -9.56 -12.82 26.55
CA SER A 28 -10.43 -13.99 26.48
C SER A 28 -11.08 -14.09 25.09
N TYR A 29 -11.22 -15.30 24.56
CA TYR A 29 -11.75 -15.52 23.22
C TYR A 29 -12.32 -16.94 23.08
N THR A 30 -13.08 -17.20 22.03
CA THR A 30 -13.56 -18.52 21.64
C THR A 30 -12.63 -19.09 20.58
N ALA A 31 -12.00 -20.25 20.85
CA ALA A 31 -11.11 -20.89 19.91
C ALA A 31 -11.86 -21.34 18.64
N PRO A 32 -11.28 -21.18 17.44
CA PRO A 32 -11.94 -21.54 16.20
C PRO A 32 -12.04 -23.06 16.07
N GLU A 33 -13.23 -23.56 15.69
CA GLU A 33 -13.49 -25.00 15.64
C GLU A 33 -12.71 -25.69 14.52
N ARG A 34 -12.18 -26.88 14.78
CA ARG A 34 -11.43 -27.73 13.81
C ARG A 34 -10.10 -27.14 13.36
N TRP A 35 -9.55 -26.18 14.10
CA TRP A 35 -8.19 -25.70 13.90
C TRP A 35 -7.21 -26.41 14.84
N LYS A 36 -6.00 -26.68 14.35
CA LYS A 36 -4.91 -27.20 15.18
C LYS A 36 -4.31 -26.05 15.98
N LYS A 37 -4.33 -26.14 17.32
CA LYS A 37 -3.72 -25.18 18.24
C LYS A 37 -2.25 -25.50 18.48
N GLU A 38 -1.40 -24.48 18.48
CA GLU A 38 0.00 -24.51 18.94
C GLU A 38 0.28 -23.29 19.81
N GLU A 39 0.91 -23.48 20.96
CA GLU A 39 1.30 -22.39 21.86
C GLU A 39 2.81 -22.19 21.79
N ARG A 40 3.25 -20.94 21.68
CA ARG A 40 4.65 -20.53 21.64
C ARG A 40 4.87 -19.41 22.64
N ASN A 41 6.13 -19.14 23.00
CA ASN A 41 6.49 -18.21 24.09
C ASN A 41 5.76 -16.85 24.07
N ASN A 42 5.45 -16.31 22.88
CA ASN A 42 4.82 -14.99 22.72
C ASN A 42 3.52 -15.00 21.90
N LEU A 43 2.98 -16.15 21.51
CA LEU A 43 1.72 -16.22 20.77
C LEU A 43 0.99 -17.55 20.94
N ILE A 44 -0.33 -17.53 20.78
CA ILE A 44 -1.11 -18.72 20.43
C ILE A 44 -1.38 -18.70 18.94
N MET A 45 -1.13 -19.84 18.30
CA MET A 45 -1.34 -20.07 16.89
C MET A 45 -2.42 -21.12 16.66
N TYR A 46 -3.28 -20.89 15.68
CA TYR A 46 -4.19 -21.87 15.13
C TYR A 46 -3.89 -22.04 13.64
N SER A 47 -3.76 -23.29 13.18
CA SER A 47 -3.55 -23.60 11.77
C SER A 47 -4.61 -24.55 11.24
N ARG A 48 -4.98 -24.40 9.96
CA ARG A 48 -5.92 -25.28 9.27
C ARG A 48 -5.49 -25.47 7.82
N ILE A 49 -5.64 -26.68 7.31
CA ILE A 49 -5.34 -27.06 5.93
C ILE A 49 -6.57 -27.80 5.39
N ASP A 50 -7.15 -27.32 4.30
CA ASP A 50 -8.24 -27.97 3.57
C ASP A 50 -7.83 -28.14 2.10
N GLY A 51 -7.37 -29.35 1.74
CA GLY A 51 -6.86 -29.63 0.39
C GLY A 51 -5.58 -28.84 0.09
N SER A 52 -5.60 -28.04 -0.98
CA SER A 52 -4.50 -27.14 -1.35
C SER A 52 -4.54 -25.77 -0.65
N SER A 53 -5.59 -25.51 0.14
CA SER A 53 -5.76 -24.24 0.86
C SER A 53 -5.32 -24.38 2.31
N TRP A 54 -4.78 -23.31 2.88
CA TRP A 54 -4.37 -23.27 4.28
C TRP A 54 -4.55 -21.88 4.87
N ALA A 55 -4.58 -21.84 6.21
CA ALA A 55 -4.53 -20.61 6.97
C ALA A 55 -3.86 -20.78 8.33
N GLN A 56 -3.40 -19.65 8.86
CA GLN A 56 -2.78 -19.49 10.16
C GLN A 56 -3.37 -18.25 10.84
N LEU A 57 -3.83 -18.42 12.08
CA LEU A 57 -4.32 -17.37 12.96
C LEU A 57 -3.36 -17.26 14.14
N CYS A 58 -2.94 -16.06 14.48
CA CYS A 58 -2.09 -15.81 15.65
C CYS A 58 -2.75 -14.80 16.57
N ILE A 59 -2.67 -15.04 17.87
CA ILE A 59 -2.98 -14.09 18.94
C ILE A 59 -1.66 -13.85 19.69
N TYR A 60 -1.14 -12.65 19.62
CA TYR A 60 0.13 -12.29 20.24
C TYR A 60 -0.09 -11.87 21.69
N LYS A 61 0.92 -12.12 22.52
CA LYS A 61 0.96 -11.60 23.90
C LYS A 61 0.96 -10.08 23.86
N SER A 62 0.32 -9.42 24.83
CA SER A 62 0.33 -7.97 24.90
C SER A 62 1.74 -7.41 25.12
N THR A 63 1.96 -6.22 24.58
CA THR A 63 3.22 -5.48 24.64
C THR A 63 2.96 -4.07 25.17
N ALA A 64 4.00 -3.34 25.54
CA ALA A 64 3.86 -1.92 25.86
C ALA A 64 3.50 -1.14 24.60
N SER A 65 2.51 -0.26 24.70
CA SER A 65 2.14 0.66 23.63
C SER A 65 3.26 1.69 23.39
N GLN A 66 3.38 2.10 22.13
CA GLN A 66 4.17 3.22 21.64
C GLN A 66 3.44 4.58 21.82
N GLY A 67 2.34 4.60 22.56
CA GLY A 67 1.60 5.81 22.93
C GLY A 67 0.46 6.19 21.98
N SER A 68 0.30 5.51 20.84
CA SER A 68 -0.88 5.69 19.96
C SER A 68 -1.13 4.45 19.11
N ILE A 69 -2.39 4.24 18.71
CA ILE A 69 -2.77 3.14 17.83
C ILE A 69 -2.06 3.17 16.46
N GLN A 70 -1.73 4.34 15.93
CA GLN A 70 -0.97 4.45 14.68
C GLN A 70 0.46 3.92 14.88
N ALA A 71 1.16 4.38 15.92
CA ALA A 71 2.51 3.93 16.22
C ALA A 71 2.56 2.44 16.54
N ASP A 72 1.58 1.94 17.28
CA ASP A 72 1.46 0.51 17.60
C ASP A 72 1.19 -0.34 16.36
N SER A 73 0.20 0.05 15.56
CA SER A 73 -0.13 -0.65 14.30
C SER A 73 1.04 -0.62 13.30
N ASP A 74 1.85 0.45 13.31
CA ASP A 74 3.10 0.56 12.54
C ASP A 74 4.20 -0.39 13.03
N ALA A 75 4.48 -0.42 14.33
CA ALA A 75 5.45 -1.33 14.91
C ALA A 75 5.05 -2.81 14.73
N GLU A 76 3.79 -3.13 14.96
CA GLU A 76 3.27 -4.50 14.89
C GLU A 76 3.24 -5.01 13.44
N TRP A 77 2.86 -4.18 12.47
CA TRP A 77 2.91 -4.58 11.06
C TRP A 77 4.33 -4.81 10.57
N GLN A 78 5.27 -3.93 10.94
CA GLN A 78 6.66 -4.10 10.58
C GLN A 78 7.22 -5.41 11.13
N SER A 79 7.01 -5.66 12.42
CA SER A 79 7.59 -6.80 13.13
C SER A 79 6.92 -8.13 12.79
N LEU A 80 5.59 -8.16 12.68
CA LEU A 80 4.82 -9.39 12.53
C LEU A 80 4.58 -9.77 11.07
N VAL A 81 4.64 -8.80 10.15
CA VAL A 81 4.36 -9.04 8.73
C VAL A 81 5.57 -8.73 7.87
N LEU A 82 6.05 -7.48 7.84
CA LEU A 82 7.07 -7.06 6.86
C LEU A 82 8.46 -7.67 7.09
N ASN A 83 8.82 -7.96 8.34
CA ASN A 83 10.07 -8.66 8.66
C ASN A 83 10.06 -10.14 8.23
N GLN A 84 8.89 -10.70 7.96
CA GLN A 84 8.72 -12.12 7.60
C GLN A 84 8.34 -12.30 6.12
N HIS A 85 7.66 -11.32 5.54
CA HIS A 85 7.04 -11.41 4.23
C HIS A 85 7.18 -10.11 3.45
N THR A 86 7.46 -10.23 2.15
CA THR A 86 7.36 -9.10 1.22
C THR A 86 5.92 -9.01 0.72
N ILE A 87 5.25 -7.90 1.02
CA ILE A 87 3.90 -7.64 0.52
C ILE A 87 4.00 -7.27 -0.96
N THR A 88 3.33 -8.06 -1.80
CA THR A 88 3.36 -7.96 -3.26
C THR A 88 2.33 -6.97 -3.82
N ASP A 89 1.33 -6.61 -3.02
CA ASP A 89 0.31 -5.60 -3.34
C ASP A 89 0.45 -4.35 -2.46
N LYS A 90 -0.38 -3.33 -2.69
CA LYS A 90 -0.44 -2.17 -1.81
C LYS A 90 -0.98 -2.59 -0.45
N GLU A 91 -0.27 -2.22 0.60
CA GLU A 91 -0.76 -2.33 1.96
C GLU A 91 -1.97 -1.40 2.17
N GLU A 92 -3.00 -1.93 2.81
CA GLU A 92 -4.16 -1.15 3.20
C GLU A 92 -4.20 -0.92 4.71
N LYS A 93 -4.42 0.34 5.09
CA LYS A 93 -4.56 0.79 6.47
C LYS A 93 -6.02 1.15 6.75
N GLY A 94 -6.64 0.44 7.68
CA GLY A 94 -7.94 0.79 8.23
C GLY A 94 -7.85 2.10 9.04
N LYS A 95 -8.97 2.82 9.14
CA LYS A 95 -9.03 3.98 10.03
C LYS A 95 -9.05 3.52 11.49
N PRO A 96 -8.37 4.23 12.41
CA PRO A 96 -8.50 4.01 13.84
C PRO A 96 -9.96 4.11 14.29
N GLN A 97 -10.38 3.22 15.19
CA GLN A 97 -11.72 3.22 15.80
C GLN A 97 -11.60 3.05 17.31
N THR A 98 -12.18 3.97 18.09
CA THR A 98 -12.15 3.89 19.56
C THR A 98 -13.33 3.08 20.09
N ILE A 99 -13.06 2.15 21.00
CA ILE A 99 -13.99 1.23 21.65
C ILE A 99 -13.62 1.18 23.14
N GLY A 100 -14.43 1.83 23.99
CA GLY A 100 -14.05 2.00 25.40
C GLY A 100 -12.75 2.79 25.53
N GLU A 101 -11.80 2.29 26.33
CA GLU A 101 -10.46 2.87 26.48
C GLU A 101 -9.47 2.44 25.38
N TRP A 102 -9.88 1.53 24.50
CA TRP A 102 -9.04 0.98 23.45
C TRP A 102 -9.32 1.66 22.11
N THR A 103 -8.30 1.82 21.28
CA THR A 103 -8.41 2.19 19.89
C THR A 103 -7.88 1.04 19.04
N VAL A 104 -8.60 0.71 17.98
CA VAL A 104 -8.34 -0.48 17.15
C VAL A 104 -8.05 -0.05 15.72
N MET A 105 -7.08 -0.70 15.10
CA MET A 105 -6.73 -0.48 13.70
C MET A 105 -6.42 -1.83 13.05
N SER A 106 -6.85 -2.01 11.81
CA SER A 106 -6.49 -3.18 11.02
C SER A 106 -5.61 -2.78 9.84
N ARG A 107 -4.70 -3.67 9.47
CA ARG A 107 -3.87 -3.56 8.27
C ARG A 107 -3.95 -4.84 7.48
N SER A 108 -3.84 -4.74 6.16
CA SER A 108 -3.91 -5.89 5.29
C SER A 108 -2.98 -5.76 4.09
N GLY A 109 -2.59 -6.90 3.55
CA GLY A 109 -1.78 -7.00 2.34
C GLY A 109 -1.83 -8.40 1.77
N VAL A 110 -1.15 -8.60 0.65
CA VAL A 110 -0.98 -9.90 0.01
C VAL A 110 0.50 -10.17 -0.12
N TRP A 111 0.93 -11.40 0.17
CA TRP A 111 2.28 -11.87 -0.09
C TRP A 111 2.24 -13.24 -0.79
N GLN A 112 3.39 -13.73 -1.28
CA GLN A 112 3.48 -14.99 -2.03
C GLN A 112 4.08 -16.11 -1.20
N TYR A 113 3.44 -17.28 -1.25
CA TYR A 113 4.01 -18.53 -0.73
C TYR A 113 3.87 -19.62 -1.78
N ASN A 114 5.01 -20.16 -2.26
CA ASN A 114 5.06 -21.20 -3.29
C ASN A 114 4.19 -20.88 -4.53
N GLY A 115 4.23 -19.62 -4.98
CA GLY A 115 3.46 -19.12 -6.14
C GLY A 115 1.96 -18.96 -5.90
N SER A 116 1.49 -19.07 -4.65
CA SER A 116 0.11 -18.79 -4.25
C SER A 116 0.01 -17.49 -3.45
N ASN A 117 -1.03 -16.70 -3.74
CA ASN A 117 -1.36 -15.50 -2.97
C ASN A 117 -1.80 -15.89 -1.56
N VAL A 118 -1.21 -15.23 -0.56
CA VAL A 118 -1.60 -15.31 0.84
C VAL A 118 -2.11 -13.94 1.25
N ALA A 119 -3.40 -13.86 1.56
CA ALA A 119 -3.99 -12.67 2.18
C ALA A 119 -3.56 -12.62 3.65
N THR A 120 -3.05 -11.47 4.10
CA THR A 120 -2.66 -11.24 5.48
C THR A 120 -3.47 -10.09 6.09
N ILE A 121 -3.94 -10.26 7.32
CA ILE A 121 -4.70 -9.24 8.07
C ILE A 121 -4.21 -9.19 9.51
N LEU A 122 -3.62 -8.05 9.88
CA LEU A 122 -3.26 -7.71 11.25
C LEU A 122 -4.37 -6.84 11.86
N THR A 123 -4.76 -7.13 13.10
CA THR A 123 -5.61 -6.25 13.91
C THR A 123 -4.89 -5.91 15.20
N THR A 124 -4.67 -4.62 15.41
CA THR A 124 -3.99 -4.07 16.58
C THR A 124 -4.98 -3.32 17.46
N TYR A 125 -4.90 -3.54 18.77
CA TYR A 125 -5.65 -2.83 19.80
C TYR A 125 -4.66 -2.09 20.69
N SER A 126 -4.92 -0.82 20.96
CA SER A 126 -4.05 0.02 21.79
C SER A 126 -4.85 0.95 22.68
N ASN A 127 -4.52 1.06 23.96
CA ASN A 127 -5.06 2.09 24.85
C ASN A 127 -4.04 3.20 25.18
N GLY A 128 -2.95 3.28 24.42
CA GLY A 128 -1.83 4.21 24.68
C GLY A 128 -0.85 3.75 25.76
N HIS A 129 -1.13 2.64 26.45
CA HIS A 129 -0.24 2.01 27.43
C HIS A 129 0.10 0.55 27.11
N ILE A 130 -0.87 -0.21 26.60
CA ILE A 130 -0.74 -1.59 26.15
C ILE A 130 -1.13 -1.69 24.67
N CYS A 131 -0.41 -2.54 23.94
CA CYS A 131 -0.71 -2.98 22.58
C CYS A 131 -1.03 -4.49 22.55
N ILE A 132 -1.99 -4.89 21.73
CA ILE A 132 -2.37 -6.28 21.48
C ILE A 132 -2.52 -6.48 19.97
N SER A 133 -2.04 -7.61 19.45
CA SER A 133 -2.15 -7.94 18.02
C SER A 133 -2.76 -9.32 17.77
N THR A 134 -3.57 -9.40 16.72
CA THR A 134 -4.00 -10.66 16.11
C THR A 134 -3.69 -10.65 14.61
N LEU A 135 -3.28 -11.79 14.05
CA LEU A 135 -2.87 -11.91 12.65
C LEU A 135 -3.58 -13.09 12.00
N LEU A 136 -4.06 -12.91 10.77
CA LEU A 136 -4.48 -13.98 9.88
C LEU A 136 -3.57 -14.01 8.66
N ASN A 137 -3.13 -15.19 8.26
CA ASN A 137 -2.61 -15.50 6.93
C ASN A 137 -3.51 -16.57 6.31
N ALA A 138 -4.03 -16.36 5.09
CA ALA A 138 -4.93 -17.30 4.44
C ALA A 138 -4.77 -17.34 2.92
N THR A 139 -4.82 -18.54 2.34
CA THR A 139 -4.87 -18.73 0.88
C THR A 139 -6.29 -18.81 0.33
N ALA A 140 -7.31 -18.86 1.20
CA ALA A 140 -8.70 -19.00 0.80
C ALA A 140 -9.66 -18.25 1.74
N GLN A 141 -10.78 -17.82 1.17
CA GLN A 141 -11.76 -16.97 1.84
C GLN A 141 -12.47 -17.59 3.06
N PRO A 142 -12.79 -18.91 3.12
CA PRO A 142 -13.52 -19.48 4.26
C PRO A 142 -12.83 -19.27 5.61
N TYR A 143 -11.49 -19.20 5.64
CA TYR A 143 -10.71 -18.94 6.86
C TYR A 143 -10.93 -17.55 7.45
N MET A 144 -11.35 -16.59 6.62
CA MET A 144 -11.68 -15.24 7.07
C MET A 144 -12.89 -15.23 8.00
N LYS A 145 -13.87 -16.11 7.75
CA LYS A 145 -15.07 -16.24 8.59
C LYS A 145 -14.69 -16.71 10.00
N ASP A 146 -13.80 -17.68 10.09
CA ASP A 146 -13.31 -18.21 11.37
C ASP A 146 -12.50 -17.16 12.13
N TYR A 147 -11.67 -16.36 11.43
CA TYR A 147 -10.96 -15.22 12.02
C TYR A 147 -11.91 -14.16 12.57
N GLN A 148 -12.99 -13.85 11.84
CA GLN A 148 -13.98 -12.88 12.28
C GLN A 148 -14.74 -13.35 13.53
N GLN A 149 -15.06 -14.64 13.60
CA GLN A 149 -15.67 -15.23 14.80
C GLN A 149 -14.72 -15.17 16.00
N LEU A 150 -13.43 -15.40 15.78
CA LEU A 150 -12.40 -15.22 16.81
C LEU A 150 -12.40 -13.77 17.31
N LEU A 151 -12.30 -12.78 16.41
CA LEU A 151 -12.31 -11.36 16.78
C LEU A 151 -13.61 -10.93 17.49
N ALA A 152 -14.77 -11.44 17.06
CA ALA A 152 -16.06 -11.13 17.67
C ALA A 152 -16.20 -11.71 19.09
N SER A 153 -15.48 -12.79 19.39
CA SER A 153 -15.45 -13.40 20.72
C SER A 153 -14.41 -12.77 21.66
N LEU A 154 -13.53 -11.91 21.11
CA LEU A 154 -12.39 -11.33 21.82
C LEU A 154 -12.87 -10.31 22.84
N SER A 155 -12.42 -10.46 24.09
CA SER A 155 -12.67 -9.54 25.19
C SER A 155 -11.39 -9.34 25.99
N ILE A 156 -11.03 -8.07 26.20
CA ILE A 156 -9.80 -7.66 26.88
C ILE A 156 -10.11 -7.42 28.37
N HIS A 157 -9.30 -8.01 29.25
CA HIS A 157 -9.42 -7.92 30.71
C HIS A 157 -8.31 -7.04 31.27
N GLU A 158 -8.67 -5.89 31.82
CA GLU A 158 -7.72 -4.89 32.35
C GLU A 158 -7.02 -5.29 33.66
N ALA A 159 -7.40 -6.42 34.27
CA ALA A 159 -6.93 -6.82 35.59
C ALA A 159 -5.46 -7.27 35.67
N ALA A 160 -4.73 -7.42 34.55
CA ALA A 160 -3.34 -7.89 34.56
C ALA A 160 -2.26 -6.78 34.43
N LEU A 161 -2.66 -5.51 34.53
CA LEU A 161 -1.84 -4.32 34.26
C LEU A 161 -0.67 -4.02 35.24
N LYS A 162 -0.26 -4.97 36.09
CA LYS A 162 0.86 -4.79 37.02
C LYS A 162 2.03 -5.70 36.63
N SER A 163 2.80 -5.30 35.60
CA SER A 163 4.27 -5.41 35.53
C SER A 163 4.76 -5.34 34.09
N ALA A 164 5.58 -4.31 33.79
CA ALA A 164 6.81 -4.35 32.99
C ALA A 164 6.97 -3.10 32.11
N ASN A 165 7.48 -2.02 32.72
CA ASN A 165 8.20 -0.98 32.00
C ASN A 165 9.66 -1.42 31.86
N THR A 166 10.16 -1.46 30.62
CA THR A 166 11.44 -0.88 30.15
C THR A 166 11.87 -1.60 28.89
N HIS A 167 12.12 -0.90 27.78
CA HIS A 167 13.27 -1.20 26.91
C HIS A 167 13.71 0.01 26.07
N THR A 168 15.03 0.04 25.90
CA THR A 168 15.97 1.02 25.34
C THR A 168 16.02 1.08 23.80
N PRO A 169 16.57 2.17 23.20
CA PRO A 169 16.63 2.38 21.75
C PRO A 169 17.78 1.61 21.07
N VAL A 170 17.56 1.17 19.82
CA VAL A 170 18.55 0.46 18.97
C VAL A 170 18.96 1.32 17.77
N ASN A 171 20.26 1.27 17.45
CA ASN A 171 20.99 2.02 16.43
C ASN A 171 20.68 1.63 14.97
N ASN A 172 20.73 2.64 14.08
CA ASN A 172 20.66 2.54 12.61
C ASN A 172 21.96 2.00 11.97
N PRO A 173 21.88 1.24 10.85
CA PRO A 173 23.02 0.99 9.96
C PRO A 173 23.22 2.09 8.90
N ALA A 174 24.46 2.17 8.37
CA ALA A 174 24.99 3.22 7.50
C ALA A 174 24.65 3.06 5.99
N PRO A 175 24.81 4.12 5.16
CA PRO A 175 24.39 4.16 3.76
C PRO A 175 25.40 3.54 2.76
N VAL A 176 24.89 2.95 1.68
CA VAL A 176 25.66 2.40 0.54
C VAL A 176 25.84 3.45 -0.56
N PRO A 177 27.03 3.62 -1.18
CA PRO A 177 27.23 4.52 -2.32
C PRO A 177 26.93 3.83 -3.67
N ILE A 178 26.33 4.55 -4.63
CA ILE A 178 26.14 4.08 -6.01
C ILE A 178 26.71 5.09 -7.01
N THR A 179 27.47 4.59 -7.98
CA THR A 179 28.07 5.30 -9.12
C THR A 179 27.18 5.28 -10.36
N ASN A 180 27.15 6.39 -11.10
CA ASN A 180 26.63 6.60 -12.48
C ASN A 180 25.66 5.54 -13.03
N ALA A 181 24.36 5.78 -12.84
CA ALA A 181 23.28 4.98 -13.39
C ALA A 181 23.31 4.98 -14.93
N LYS A 182 23.57 3.80 -15.51
CA LYS A 182 23.12 3.49 -16.88
C LYS A 182 21.63 3.15 -16.82
N ALA A 183 20.90 3.44 -17.89
CA ALA A 183 19.49 3.06 -18.02
C ALA A 183 19.36 1.53 -17.85
N VAL A 184 18.89 1.07 -16.69
CA VAL A 184 18.45 -0.32 -16.51
C VAL A 184 17.02 -0.39 -16.98
N THR A 185 16.87 -0.70 -18.25
CA THR A 185 15.59 -0.97 -18.88
C THR A 185 15.42 -2.49 -18.83
N GLY A 186 14.32 -2.98 -18.25
CA GLY A 186 13.75 -4.23 -18.79
C GLY A 186 13.60 -4.10 -20.32
N ASN A 187 13.38 -5.21 -21.04
CA ASN A 187 13.26 -5.21 -22.51
C ASN A 187 11.97 -4.51 -23.02
N TYR A 188 11.69 -3.29 -22.56
CA TYR A 188 10.58 -2.44 -22.95
C TYR A 188 10.98 -1.60 -24.16
N LYS A 189 10.11 -1.54 -25.16
CA LYS A 189 10.33 -0.82 -26.41
C LYS A 189 10.46 0.68 -26.21
N PHE A 190 9.67 1.26 -25.31
CA PHE A 190 9.61 2.70 -25.09
C PHE A 190 10.16 3.07 -23.71
N THR A 191 11.34 3.67 -23.70
CA THR A 191 12.05 4.10 -22.48
C THR A 191 12.16 5.62 -22.39
N THR A 192 11.66 6.32 -23.42
CA THR A 192 11.62 7.78 -23.51
C THR A 192 10.23 8.24 -23.97
N THR A 193 9.76 9.36 -23.44
CA THR A 193 8.55 10.07 -23.90
C THR A 193 8.85 11.55 -24.10
N ARG A 194 8.42 12.10 -25.24
CA ARG A 194 8.52 13.53 -25.54
C ARG A 194 7.13 14.15 -25.39
N PHE A 195 7.04 15.21 -24.60
CA PHE A 195 5.81 15.95 -24.36
C PHE A 195 5.77 17.19 -25.26
N ASP A 196 4.56 17.64 -25.59
CA ASP A 196 4.33 18.76 -26.52
C ASP A 196 4.89 20.09 -26.01
N ASP A 197 5.11 20.21 -24.69
CA ASP A 197 5.70 21.38 -24.06
C ASP A 197 7.23 21.32 -23.92
N GLY A 198 7.87 20.41 -24.66
CA GLY A 198 9.32 20.33 -24.83
C GLY A 198 10.06 19.55 -23.74
N TRP A 199 9.35 19.05 -22.71
CA TRP A 199 9.94 18.12 -21.74
C TRP A 199 10.13 16.74 -22.34
N VAL A 200 11.20 16.07 -21.93
CA VAL A 200 11.50 14.69 -22.32
C VAL A 200 11.68 13.86 -21.05
N SER A 201 10.90 12.79 -20.91
CA SER A 201 11.08 11.82 -19.82
C SER A 201 11.84 10.61 -20.30
N THR A 202 12.83 10.16 -19.53
CA THR A 202 13.62 8.95 -19.78
C THR A 202 13.63 8.10 -18.52
N ALA A 203 13.25 6.83 -18.65
CA ALA A 203 13.29 5.89 -17.54
C ALA A 203 14.75 5.55 -17.20
N GLN A 204 15.11 5.71 -15.92
CA GLN A 204 16.38 5.30 -15.35
C GLN A 204 16.14 4.19 -14.31
N GLU A 205 17.22 3.60 -13.80
CA GLU A 205 17.15 2.51 -12.83
C GLU A 205 16.46 2.90 -11.51
N ASN A 206 16.70 4.11 -11.02
CA ASN A 206 16.25 4.56 -9.70
C ASN A 206 15.24 5.72 -9.76
N TRP A 207 15.03 6.32 -10.93
CA TRP A 207 14.12 7.45 -11.14
C TRP A 207 13.67 7.55 -12.60
N VAL A 208 12.69 8.40 -12.88
CA VAL A 208 12.49 8.96 -14.23
C VAL A 208 13.17 10.31 -14.30
N GLU A 209 14.08 10.48 -15.26
CA GLU A 209 14.65 11.80 -15.54
C GLU A 209 13.73 12.53 -16.52
N VAL A 210 13.20 13.67 -16.10
CA VAL A 210 12.45 14.59 -16.95
C VAL A 210 13.32 15.81 -17.20
N SER A 211 13.69 16.05 -18.45
CA SER A 211 14.65 17.10 -18.79
C SER A 211 14.20 17.98 -19.94
N LYS A 212 14.72 19.20 -19.90
CA LYS A 212 14.77 20.16 -21.00
C LYS A 212 16.03 21.01 -20.85
N PRO A 213 16.37 21.89 -21.80
CA PRO A 213 17.58 22.71 -21.68
C PRO A 213 17.63 23.49 -20.36
N GLY A 214 18.70 23.29 -19.59
CA GLY A 214 19.00 24.00 -18.35
C GLY A 214 18.30 23.50 -17.07
N ILE A 215 17.39 22.53 -17.18
CA ILE A 215 16.67 21.95 -16.03
C ILE A 215 16.37 20.48 -16.26
N ARG A 216 16.65 19.66 -15.25
CA ARG A 216 16.16 18.28 -15.17
C ARG A 216 15.49 18.01 -13.83
N ILE A 217 14.65 17.00 -13.79
CA ILE A 217 13.90 16.57 -12.61
C ILE A 217 14.05 15.07 -12.51
N LEU A 218 14.49 14.59 -11.35
CA LEU A 218 14.53 13.17 -11.04
C LEU A 218 13.26 12.85 -10.26
N ILE A 219 12.30 12.19 -10.90
CA ILE A 219 11.10 11.67 -10.23
C ILE A 219 11.49 10.33 -9.64
N HIS A 220 11.74 10.32 -8.33
CA HIS A 220 12.18 9.13 -7.61
C HIS A 220 11.07 8.09 -7.56
N TYR A 221 11.43 6.82 -7.74
CA TYR A 221 10.50 5.72 -7.52
C TYR A 221 10.13 5.60 -6.04
N PRO A 222 8.99 4.97 -5.69
CA PRO A 222 8.62 4.73 -4.30
C PRO A 222 9.77 4.07 -3.54
N ASN A 223 10.08 4.59 -2.36
CA ASN A 223 11.19 4.14 -1.53
C ASN A 223 10.73 4.11 -0.08
N THR A 224 10.67 2.89 0.46
CA THR A 224 10.13 2.62 1.80
C THR A 224 10.84 3.43 2.88
N GLN A 225 12.17 3.62 2.79
CA GLN A 225 12.92 4.39 3.78
C GLN A 225 12.54 5.88 3.76
N THR A 226 12.33 6.45 2.59
CA THR A 226 11.94 7.88 2.47
C THR A 226 10.45 8.11 2.67
N ASP A 227 9.64 7.08 2.47
CA ASP A 227 8.19 7.11 2.66
C ASP A 227 7.77 6.65 4.08
N GLU A 228 8.73 6.28 4.93
CA GLU A 228 8.51 6.02 6.35
C GLU A 228 7.83 7.23 7.01
N HIS A 229 6.78 6.97 7.79
CA HIS A 229 6.05 8.03 8.45
C HIS A 229 6.94 8.68 9.51
N GLN A 230 7.23 9.97 9.32
CA GLN A 230 7.96 10.76 10.29
C GLN A 230 7.02 11.80 10.91
N PHE A 231 6.83 11.71 12.23
CA PHE A 231 5.99 12.64 12.99
C PHE A 231 6.54 14.07 12.95
N GLU A 232 7.86 14.21 12.90
CA GLU A 232 8.54 15.51 12.76
C GLU A 232 8.85 15.80 11.28
N LYS A 233 8.04 16.64 10.64
CA LYS A 233 8.20 17.00 9.22
C LYS A 233 9.64 17.37 8.84
N LEU A 234 10.30 18.22 9.63
CA LEU A 234 11.66 18.66 9.33
C LEU A 234 12.66 17.48 9.32
N LYS A 235 12.53 16.54 10.26
CA LYS A 235 13.36 15.32 10.26
C LYS A 235 13.06 14.46 9.03
N GLY A 236 11.79 14.36 8.63
CA GLY A 236 11.39 13.60 7.45
C GLY A 236 11.96 14.20 6.16
N ASP A 237 11.88 15.52 6.04
CA ASP A 237 12.43 16.30 4.93
C ASP A 237 13.97 16.18 4.86
N GLN A 238 14.66 16.26 6.00
CA GLN A 238 16.11 16.07 6.07
C GLN A 238 16.54 14.62 5.78
N HIS A 239 15.74 13.65 6.22
CA HIS A 239 15.98 12.23 5.93
C HIS A 239 15.81 11.93 4.44
N ALA A 240 14.74 12.42 3.82
CA ALA A 240 14.55 12.32 2.37
C ALA A 240 15.68 13.00 1.60
N TRP A 241 16.14 14.18 2.05
CA TRP A 241 17.29 14.86 1.47
C TRP A 241 18.58 14.03 1.55
N SER A 242 18.86 13.44 2.71
CA SER A 242 20.11 12.67 2.90
C SER A 242 20.14 11.38 2.09
N LEU A 243 18.98 10.76 1.83
CA LEU A 243 18.87 9.54 1.05
C LEU A 243 18.81 9.79 -0.46
N LEU A 244 18.03 10.77 -0.92
CA LEU A 244 17.71 10.93 -2.34
C LEU A 244 18.64 11.92 -3.05
N ALA A 245 18.90 13.08 -2.44
CA ALA A 245 19.57 14.20 -3.10
C ALA A 245 21.04 14.33 -2.71
N ALA A 246 21.33 14.43 -1.41
CA ALA A 246 22.69 14.70 -0.89
C ALA A 246 23.79 13.77 -1.47
N PRO A 247 23.56 12.47 -1.71
CA PRO A 247 24.57 11.59 -2.28
C PRO A 247 25.07 12.04 -3.66
N HIS A 248 24.30 12.81 -4.42
CA HIS A 248 24.65 13.27 -5.77
C HIS A 248 25.54 14.53 -5.79
N TYR A 249 25.74 15.19 -4.65
CA TYR A 249 26.34 16.53 -4.61
C TYR A 249 27.51 16.70 -3.64
N THR A 250 28.41 17.62 -3.96
CA THR A 250 29.45 18.18 -3.08
C THR A 250 29.25 19.68 -2.94
N ASN A 251 29.97 20.30 -1.99
CA ASN A 251 29.93 21.74 -1.74
C ASN A 251 28.49 22.29 -1.58
N ILE A 252 27.65 21.56 -0.85
CA ILE A 252 26.26 21.96 -0.58
C ILE A 252 26.29 23.20 0.32
N GLN A 253 25.68 24.28 -0.16
CA GLN A 253 25.59 25.58 0.50
C GLN A 253 24.15 26.09 0.43
N ASN A 254 23.81 27.05 1.30
CA ASN A 254 22.50 27.70 1.32
C ASN A 254 21.32 26.71 1.39
N LEU A 255 21.48 25.59 2.11
CA LEU A 255 20.39 24.64 2.33
C LEU A 255 19.28 25.32 3.14
N GLN A 256 18.09 25.40 2.56
CA GLN A 256 16.93 26.06 3.16
C GLN A 256 15.70 25.16 3.06
N GLU A 257 15.02 24.95 4.18
CA GLU A 257 13.70 24.32 4.23
C GLU A 257 12.63 25.41 4.11
N ARG A 258 11.75 25.23 3.12
CA ARG A 258 10.69 26.19 2.78
C ARG A 258 9.34 25.49 2.62
N GLY A 259 9.22 24.26 3.13
CA GLY A 259 8.00 23.48 3.07
C GLY A 259 6.88 24.03 3.94
N ILE A 260 5.70 23.44 3.80
CA ILE A 260 4.48 23.79 4.55
C ILE A 260 3.96 22.52 5.22
N GLN A 261 3.60 22.59 6.49
CA GLN A 261 2.97 21.48 7.22
C GLN A 261 1.46 21.72 7.32
N ASP A 262 0.69 20.84 6.70
CA ASP A 262 -0.78 20.83 6.72
C ASP A 262 -1.34 19.45 6.28
N TYR A 263 -2.67 19.32 6.14
CA TYR A 263 -3.35 18.12 5.65
C TYR A 263 -2.84 17.65 4.27
N GLN A 264 -2.39 18.59 3.43
CA GLN A 264 -1.61 18.32 2.22
C GLN A 264 -0.24 18.99 2.30
N SER A 265 0.60 18.48 3.21
CA SER A 265 1.94 19.03 3.46
C SER A 265 2.79 19.10 2.18
N VAL A 266 3.75 20.02 2.17
CA VAL A 266 4.74 20.18 1.11
C VAL A 266 6.14 20.06 1.71
N THR A 267 6.90 19.08 1.23
CA THR A 267 8.36 19.05 1.37
C THR A 267 8.94 20.00 0.32
N PHE A 268 9.80 20.92 0.72
CA PHE A 268 10.54 21.78 -0.20
C PHE A 268 11.86 22.22 0.42
N LEU A 269 12.97 21.64 -0.05
CA LEU A 269 14.33 22.04 0.33
C LEU A 269 15.06 22.55 -0.89
N THR A 270 15.83 23.62 -0.71
CA THR A 270 16.64 24.22 -1.77
C THR A 270 18.09 24.31 -1.35
N ALA A 271 19.04 24.10 -2.26
CA ALA A 271 20.45 24.33 -2.00
C ALA A 271 21.20 24.72 -3.28
N ASP A 272 22.31 25.46 -3.11
CA ASP A 272 23.35 25.57 -4.13
C ASP A 272 24.33 24.42 -3.93
N ALA A 273 24.71 23.72 -5.00
CA ALA A 273 25.61 22.57 -4.88
C ALA A 273 26.47 22.36 -6.13
N THR A 274 27.45 21.47 -6.03
CA THR A 274 28.22 20.98 -7.17
C THR A 274 27.83 19.53 -7.44
N GLU A 275 27.37 19.21 -8.65
CA GLU A 275 27.06 17.85 -9.03
C GLU A 275 28.35 17.01 -9.08
N LYS A 276 28.37 15.86 -8.38
CA LYS A 276 29.55 14.96 -8.36
C LYS A 276 29.90 14.42 -9.74
N ALA A 277 28.90 14.07 -10.55
CA ALA A 277 29.11 13.41 -11.83
C ALA A 277 29.72 14.33 -12.89
N SER A 278 29.32 15.61 -12.91
CA SER A 278 29.73 16.57 -13.94
C SER A 278 30.69 17.65 -13.45
N GLY A 279 30.79 17.86 -12.14
CA GLY A 279 31.49 19.01 -11.54
C GLY A 279 30.77 20.35 -11.74
N LYS A 280 29.56 20.36 -12.32
CA LYS A 280 28.80 21.58 -12.61
C LYS A 280 28.18 22.15 -11.33
N LYS A 281 28.23 23.48 -11.17
CA LYS A 281 27.44 24.19 -10.15
C LYS A 281 25.97 24.19 -10.54
N VAL A 282 25.10 23.85 -9.60
CA VAL A 282 23.66 23.67 -9.82
C VAL A 282 22.86 24.21 -8.65
N TYR A 283 21.61 24.54 -8.92
CA TYR A 283 20.59 24.81 -7.91
C TYR A 283 19.68 23.59 -7.79
N VAL A 284 19.62 23.01 -6.60
CA VAL A 284 18.92 21.76 -6.32
C VAL A 284 17.67 22.06 -5.51
N VAL A 285 16.55 21.44 -5.89
CA VAL A 285 15.30 21.50 -5.14
C VAL A 285 14.78 20.09 -4.90
N LEU A 286 14.63 19.69 -3.64
CA LEU A 286 13.88 18.50 -3.28
C LEU A 286 12.45 18.87 -2.94
N TYR A 287 11.49 18.24 -3.59
CA TYR A 287 10.07 18.54 -3.45
C TYR A 287 9.20 17.28 -3.35
N LYS A 288 8.16 17.33 -2.52
CA LYS A 288 7.05 16.35 -2.52
C LYS A 288 5.77 17.05 -2.05
N LYS A 289 4.68 16.86 -2.78
CA LYS A 289 3.32 17.21 -2.31
C LYS A 289 2.71 15.97 -1.67
N HIS A 290 2.42 16.04 -0.38
CA HIS A 290 1.80 14.95 0.37
C HIS A 290 0.29 15.02 0.19
N TYR A 291 -0.25 14.34 -0.82
CA TYR A 291 -1.71 14.30 -1.01
C TYR A 291 -2.39 13.51 0.10
N ASP A 292 -3.59 13.92 0.47
CA ASP A 292 -4.53 13.20 1.35
C ASP A 292 -4.79 11.76 0.87
N LYS A 293 -4.72 11.53 -0.45
CA LYS A 293 -4.85 10.21 -1.07
C LYS A 293 -3.54 9.42 -1.21
N GLY A 294 -2.41 10.00 -0.76
CA GLY A 294 -1.10 9.31 -0.69
C GLY A 294 -0.31 9.21 -2.00
N ASN A 295 -0.67 9.94 -3.05
CA ASN A 295 -0.08 9.78 -4.40
C ASN A 295 1.17 10.64 -4.68
N GLY A 296 1.77 11.25 -3.65
CA GLY A 296 2.88 12.19 -3.82
C GLY A 296 4.21 11.50 -4.09
N ARG A 297 4.98 11.98 -5.07
CA ARG A 297 6.34 11.49 -5.35
C ARG A 297 7.40 12.51 -4.94
N TYR A 298 8.54 12.03 -4.45
CA TYR A 298 9.72 12.87 -4.30
C TYR A 298 10.28 13.22 -5.69
N MET A 299 10.52 14.51 -5.89
CA MET A 299 11.11 15.07 -7.10
C MET A 299 12.33 15.89 -6.73
N GLU A 300 13.43 15.61 -7.40
CA GLU A 300 14.68 16.37 -7.29
C GLU A 300 14.88 17.19 -8.56
N VAL A 301 14.66 18.49 -8.48
CA VAL A 301 14.95 19.41 -9.57
C VAL A 301 16.41 19.81 -9.51
N VAL A 302 17.11 19.66 -10.62
CA VAL A 302 18.49 20.10 -10.82
C VAL A 302 18.48 21.15 -11.94
N ALA A 303 18.63 22.40 -11.55
CA ALA A 303 18.65 23.53 -12.47
C ALA A 303 20.06 24.12 -12.57
N ASP A 304 20.38 24.71 -13.72
CA ASP A 304 21.67 25.38 -13.94
C ASP A 304 21.89 26.58 -13.00
N SER A 305 20.81 27.17 -12.51
CA SER A 305 20.82 28.23 -11.50
C SER A 305 19.44 28.38 -10.86
N LYS A 306 19.39 29.11 -9.75
CA LYS A 306 18.12 29.54 -9.15
C LYS A 306 17.24 30.31 -10.14
N ALA A 307 17.83 31.19 -10.96
CA ALA A 307 17.09 31.94 -11.96
C ALA A 307 16.48 31.02 -13.04
N ALA A 308 17.17 29.95 -13.43
CA ALA A 308 16.61 28.95 -14.34
C ALA A 308 15.41 28.22 -13.72
N PHE A 309 15.54 27.80 -12.46
CA PHE A 309 14.43 27.20 -11.71
C PHE A 309 13.22 28.15 -11.63
N GLU A 310 13.44 29.40 -11.24
CA GLU A 310 12.36 30.39 -11.04
C GLU A 310 11.71 30.82 -12.36
N LYS A 311 12.46 30.84 -13.46
CA LYS A 311 11.90 31.04 -14.81
C LYS A 311 10.90 29.93 -15.16
N GLU A 312 11.16 28.70 -14.71
CA GLU A 312 10.30 27.57 -15.01
C GLU A 312 9.12 27.43 -14.05
N PHE A 313 9.38 27.45 -12.74
CA PHE A 313 8.38 27.14 -11.72
C PHE A 313 7.81 28.38 -11.03
N GLY A 314 8.28 29.57 -11.40
CA GLY A 314 7.94 30.83 -10.76
C GLY A 314 8.81 31.10 -9.53
N SER A 315 8.81 32.36 -9.08
CA SER A 315 9.52 32.82 -7.88
C SER A 315 8.65 32.88 -6.62
N ASN A 316 7.33 32.69 -6.77
CA ASN A 316 6.34 32.83 -5.69
C ASN A 316 6.12 31.55 -4.86
N TYR A 317 7.10 30.66 -4.83
CA TYR A 317 7.06 29.41 -4.05
C TYR A 317 7.15 29.65 -2.53
N ILE A 318 7.27 30.91 -2.07
CA ILE A 318 7.02 31.30 -0.68
C ILE A 318 6.24 32.61 -0.68
N ASN A 319 4.91 32.54 -0.66
CA ASN A 319 4.12 33.69 -0.24
C ASN A 319 3.64 33.50 1.21
N ARG A 320 4.60 33.49 2.15
CA ARG A 320 4.31 33.46 3.61
C ARG A 320 3.55 34.71 4.09
N SER A 321 3.56 35.78 3.28
CA SER A 321 2.84 37.04 3.53
C SER A 321 1.37 37.02 3.06
N SER A 322 0.95 36.00 2.32
CA SER A 322 -0.44 35.85 1.88
C SER A 322 -1.22 35.02 2.86
N TRP A 323 -2.25 35.61 3.48
CA TRP A 323 -3.24 34.87 4.27
C TRP A 323 -4.11 33.93 3.43
N ASP A 324 -4.08 34.06 2.09
CA ASP A 324 -4.77 33.16 1.18
C ASP A 324 -3.94 31.90 0.89
N TYR A 325 -4.30 30.81 1.59
CA TYR A 325 -3.79 29.45 1.40
C TYR A 325 -3.93 28.97 -0.04
N THR A 326 -5.04 29.30 -0.71
CA THR A 326 -5.33 28.86 -2.09
C THR A 326 -4.32 29.43 -3.08
N ALA A 327 -3.90 30.68 -2.85
CA ALA A 327 -2.85 31.32 -3.64
C ALA A 327 -1.47 30.69 -3.38
N GLN A 328 -1.18 30.27 -2.13
CA GLN A 328 0.05 29.58 -1.79
C GLN A 328 0.12 28.18 -2.41
N THR A 329 -0.92 27.37 -2.32
CA THR A 329 -0.92 26.01 -2.90
C THR A 329 -0.80 26.01 -4.43
N LYS A 330 -1.45 26.98 -5.09
CA LYS A 330 -1.35 27.15 -6.55
C LYS A 330 0.06 27.44 -7.04
N SER A 331 0.90 28.07 -6.22
CA SER A 331 2.31 28.32 -6.56
C SER A 331 3.11 27.03 -6.77
N TRP A 332 2.64 25.92 -6.21
CA TRP A 332 3.29 24.62 -6.29
C TRP A 332 2.73 23.70 -7.37
N ASP A 333 1.57 24.00 -7.94
CA ASP A 333 0.85 23.05 -8.79
C ASP A 333 1.61 22.71 -10.07
N LYS A 334 2.33 23.68 -10.65
CA LYS A 334 3.19 23.42 -11.81
C LYS A 334 4.30 22.42 -11.48
N LEU A 335 4.95 22.58 -10.32
CA LEU A 335 5.99 21.64 -9.86
C LEU A 335 5.37 20.29 -9.50
N ALA A 336 4.24 20.28 -8.78
CA ALA A 336 3.48 19.07 -8.44
C ALA A 336 3.08 18.25 -9.68
N ALA A 337 2.67 18.92 -10.76
CA ALA A 337 2.25 18.28 -11.98
C ALA A 337 3.38 17.50 -12.67
N MET A 338 4.65 17.84 -12.40
CA MET A 338 5.79 17.16 -13.02
C MET A 338 5.86 15.67 -12.65
N GLN A 339 5.32 15.25 -11.49
CA GLN A 339 5.34 13.84 -11.07
C GLN A 339 4.62 12.90 -12.05
N TRP A 340 3.66 13.44 -12.81
CA TRP A 340 2.84 12.71 -13.78
C TRP A 340 3.55 12.50 -15.13
N ARG A 341 4.80 12.95 -15.25
CA ARG A 341 5.65 12.71 -16.43
C ARG A 341 6.40 11.39 -16.39
N ASN A 342 6.28 10.64 -15.30
CA ASN A 342 6.56 9.20 -15.30
C ASN A 342 5.47 8.48 -16.12
N LYS A 343 5.52 8.65 -17.45
CA LYS A 343 4.48 8.22 -18.39
C LYS A 343 5.14 7.81 -19.70
N PHE A 344 4.95 6.56 -20.10
CA PHE A 344 5.60 5.95 -21.26
C PHE A 344 4.60 5.23 -22.15
N GLN A 345 4.87 5.22 -23.45
CA GLN A 345 4.05 4.54 -24.45
C GLN A 345 3.98 3.03 -24.22
N VAL A 346 2.87 2.42 -24.63
CA VAL A 346 2.64 0.98 -24.57
C VAL A 346 2.93 0.36 -25.93
N ALA A 347 3.85 -0.60 -25.99
CA ALA A 347 4.06 -1.44 -27.17
C ALA A 347 3.34 -2.79 -27.02
N ALA A 348 2.87 -3.36 -28.12
CA ALA A 348 2.22 -4.68 -28.11
C ALA A 348 3.14 -5.78 -27.54
N THR A 349 4.44 -5.69 -27.85
CA THR A 349 5.49 -6.59 -27.32
C THR A 349 5.61 -6.53 -25.80
N ASP A 350 5.35 -5.36 -25.22
CA ASP A 350 5.54 -5.11 -23.79
C ASP A 350 4.27 -5.42 -22.99
N LEU A 351 3.11 -5.31 -23.65
CA LEU A 351 1.78 -5.56 -23.09
C LEU A 351 1.47 -7.04 -22.89
N THR A 352 2.11 -7.94 -23.67
CA THR A 352 1.88 -9.39 -23.56
C THR A 352 2.17 -9.90 -22.14
N GLY A 353 1.27 -10.72 -21.61
CA GLY A 353 1.34 -11.29 -20.26
C GLY A 353 0.13 -10.96 -19.39
N LYS A 354 0.18 -11.39 -18.13
CA LYS A 354 -0.87 -11.16 -17.14
C LYS A 354 -0.56 -9.92 -16.30
N TRP A 355 -1.57 -9.07 -16.14
CA TRP A 355 -1.53 -7.83 -15.39
C TRP A 355 -2.69 -7.82 -14.41
N SER A 356 -2.44 -7.45 -13.17
CA SER A 356 -3.49 -7.47 -12.16
C SER A 356 -3.43 -6.28 -11.22
N SER A 357 -4.60 -5.93 -10.71
CA SER A 357 -4.79 -5.01 -9.59
C SER A 357 -5.84 -5.58 -8.65
N SER A 358 -5.75 -5.23 -7.38
CA SER A 358 -6.82 -5.44 -6.44
C SER A 358 -7.01 -4.19 -5.59
N SER A 359 -8.24 -3.98 -5.16
CA SER A 359 -8.61 -2.93 -4.22
C SER A 359 -9.56 -3.50 -3.17
N TYR A 360 -9.41 -3.04 -1.93
CA TYR A 360 -10.27 -3.42 -0.83
C TYR A 360 -10.69 -2.18 -0.03
N ALA A 361 -11.86 -2.27 0.57
CA ALA A 361 -12.42 -1.25 1.45
C ALA A 361 -13.33 -1.93 2.46
N SER A 362 -13.32 -1.48 3.71
CA SER A 362 -14.27 -1.98 4.71
C SER A 362 -14.69 -0.91 5.70
N LEU A 363 -15.93 -1.04 6.19
CA LEU A 363 -16.51 -0.25 7.27
C LEU A 363 -16.94 -1.20 8.37
N ARG A 364 -16.61 -0.88 9.62
CA ARG A 364 -17.02 -1.65 10.79
C ARG A 364 -17.98 -0.83 11.63
N TYR A 365 -19.03 -1.47 12.13
CA TYR A 365 -20.07 -0.87 12.95
C TYR A 365 -19.95 -1.41 14.38
N TYR A 366 -20.19 -0.55 15.37
CA TYR A 366 -20.19 -0.90 16.79
C TYR A 366 -21.44 -0.32 17.47
N TYR A 367 -21.96 -1.01 18.48
CA TYR A 367 -23.07 -0.50 19.28
C TYR A 367 -22.60 0.59 20.24
N VAL A 368 -23.21 1.77 20.15
CA VAL A 368 -22.82 2.98 20.91
C VAL A 368 -22.86 2.78 22.43
N ASN A 369 -23.77 1.95 22.94
CA ASN A 369 -23.99 1.79 24.38
C ASN A 369 -23.16 0.68 25.05
N GLY A 370 -22.34 -0.07 24.29
CA GLY A 370 -21.59 -1.21 24.86
C GLY A 370 -20.34 -1.62 24.10
N GLY A 371 -19.95 -0.91 23.04
CA GLY A 371 -18.71 -1.17 22.28
C GLY A 371 -18.69 -2.50 21.50
N GLY A 372 -19.72 -3.33 21.63
CA GLY A 372 -19.82 -4.61 20.93
C GLY A 372 -19.89 -4.44 19.41
N PHE A 373 -19.27 -5.37 18.69
CA PHE A 373 -19.26 -5.40 17.23
C PHE A 373 -20.69 -5.58 16.68
N ALA A 374 -21.15 -4.62 15.86
CA ALA A 374 -22.49 -4.58 15.28
C ALA A 374 -22.51 -5.05 13.81
N GLY A 375 -21.36 -5.45 13.27
CA GLY A 375 -21.21 -5.93 11.89
C GLY A 375 -20.18 -5.13 11.10
N ALA A 376 -19.92 -5.56 9.87
CA ALA A 376 -19.05 -4.85 8.95
C ALA A 376 -19.62 -4.91 7.54
N THR A 377 -19.31 -3.93 6.71
CA THR A 377 -19.45 -4.03 5.26
C THR A 377 -18.05 -4.02 4.66
N ALA A 378 -17.83 -4.81 3.61
CA ALA A 378 -16.57 -4.82 2.90
C ALA A 378 -16.83 -4.91 1.40
N THR A 379 -16.01 -4.19 0.64
CA THR A 379 -15.94 -4.22 -0.81
C THR A 379 -14.54 -4.63 -1.20
N SER A 380 -14.41 -5.64 -2.05
CA SER A 380 -13.16 -6.06 -2.67
C SER A 380 -13.36 -6.14 -4.17
N ILE A 381 -12.41 -5.65 -4.95
CA ILE A 381 -12.40 -5.76 -6.41
C ILE A 381 -11.03 -6.28 -6.81
N ALA A 382 -10.99 -7.26 -7.70
CA ALA A 382 -9.78 -7.74 -8.34
C ALA A 382 -9.99 -7.72 -9.85
N ASP A 383 -9.04 -7.12 -10.55
CA ASP A 383 -9.00 -7.02 -12.00
C ASP A 383 -7.76 -7.77 -12.48
N ALA A 384 -7.93 -8.68 -13.42
CA ALA A 384 -6.83 -9.35 -14.09
C ALA A 384 -7.04 -9.27 -15.60
N PHE A 385 -6.02 -8.82 -16.33
CA PHE A 385 -5.96 -8.79 -17.78
C PHE A 385 -4.83 -9.69 -18.24
N THR A 386 -5.11 -10.60 -19.17
CA THR A 386 -4.09 -11.39 -19.85
C THR A 386 -4.11 -11.04 -21.33
N PHE A 387 -3.03 -10.42 -21.80
CA PHE A 387 -2.85 -10.08 -23.20
C PHE A 387 -2.00 -11.15 -23.89
N PHE A 388 -2.50 -11.69 -24.99
CA PHE A 388 -1.85 -12.74 -25.76
C PHE A 388 -1.12 -12.16 -26.98
N SER A 389 -0.09 -12.87 -27.45
CA SER A 389 0.74 -12.44 -28.59
C SER A 389 0.01 -12.38 -29.93
N ASN A 390 -1.18 -12.99 -30.03
CA ASN A 390 -2.02 -12.99 -31.23
C ASN A 390 -3.05 -11.84 -31.26
N ASN A 391 -2.80 -10.74 -30.51
CA ASN A 391 -3.71 -9.60 -30.38
C ASN A 391 -5.10 -9.96 -29.83
N THR A 392 -5.16 -10.96 -28.96
CA THR A 392 -6.36 -11.28 -28.17
C THR A 392 -6.13 -11.02 -26.70
N TYR A 393 -7.20 -10.94 -25.91
CA TYR A 393 -7.12 -10.81 -24.47
C TYR A 393 -8.19 -11.64 -23.76
N GLU A 394 -7.93 -11.88 -22.49
CA GLU A 394 -8.91 -12.26 -21.49
C GLU A 394 -8.84 -11.27 -20.33
N SER A 395 -9.98 -10.86 -19.79
CA SER A 395 -10.02 -10.10 -18.54
C SER A 395 -11.01 -10.70 -17.55
N ASP A 396 -10.61 -10.83 -16.29
CA ASP A 396 -11.42 -11.34 -15.19
C ASP A 396 -11.58 -10.23 -14.14
N HIS A 397 -12.81 -9.82 -13.92
CA HIS A 397 -13.21 -8.80 -12.96
C HIS A 397 -14.03 -9.47 -11.88
N SER A 398 -13.48 -9.58 -10.68
CA SER A 398 -14.12 -10.22 -9.54
C SER A 398 -14.39 -9.19 -8.46
N GLY A 399 -15.63 -9.11 -8.00
CA GLY A 399 -16.08 -8.21 -6.95
C GLY A 399 -16.75 -8.98 -5.81
N ALA A 400 -16.57 -8.51 -4.59
CA ALA A 400 -17.41 -8.89 -3.47
C ALA A 400 -17.81 -7.62 -2.73
N SER A 401 -19.10 -7.40 -2.47
CA SER A 401 -19.57 -6.23 -1.72
C SER A 401 -20.76 -6.55 -0.83
N GLY A 402 -20.94 -5.78 0.24
CA GLY A 402 -22.07 -5.89 1.15
C GLY A 402 -21.68 -6.24 2.58
N THR A 403 -22.66 -6.60 3.40
CA THR A 403 -22.45 -6.95 4.80
C THR A 403 -21.60 -8.21 4.90
N VAL A 404 -20.52 -8.14 5.66
CA VAL A 404 -19.62 -9.25 5.95
C VAL A 404 -20.43 -10.40 6.57
N GLY A 405 -20.40 -11.56 5.92
CA GLY A 405 -21.27 -12.72 6.24
C GLY A 405 -22.47 -12.90 5.31
N ASN A 406 -22.83 -11.89 4.51
CA ASN A 406 -23.86 -11.92 3.47
C ASN A 406 -23.43 -11.10 2.23
N GLN A 407 -22.16 -11.22 1.84
CA GLN A 407 -21.64 -10.49 0.69
C GLN A 407 -22.21 -11.03 -0.62
N GLN A 408 -22.48 -10.13 -1.55
CA GLN A 408 -22.81 -10.46 -2.92
C GLN A 408 -21.51 -10.53 -3.71
N PHE A 409 -21.38 -11.59 -4.52
CA PHE A 409 -20.22 -11.82 -5.36
C PHE A 409 -20.59 -11.55 -6.81
N THR A 410 -19.72 -10.84 -7.50
CA THR A 410 -19.82 -10.62 -8.93
C THR A 410 -18.55 -11.12 -9.58
N ARG A 411 -18.69 -11.76 -10.73
CA ARG A 411 -17.56 -12.09 -11.59
C ARG A 411 -17.97 -11.85 -13.03
N GLN A 412 -17.12 -11.15 -13.76
CA GLN A 412 -17.29 -10.90 -15.18
C GLN A 412 -16.01 -11.26 -15.90
N VAL A 413 -16.14 -12.12 -16.90
CA VAL A 413 -15.02 -12.53 -17.75
C VAL A 413 -15.32 -12.06 -19.17
N TYR A 414 -14.38 -11.35 -19.77
CA TYR A 414 -14.44 -10.92 -21.17
C TYR A 414 -13.29 -11.55 -21.95
N LYS A 415 -13.56 -11.92 -23.20
CA LYS A 415 -12.58 -12.44 -24.15
C LYS A 415 -12.81 -11.79 -25.49
N GLY A 416 -11.77 -11.27 -26.10
CA GLY A 416 -11.90 -10.58 -27.38
C GLY A 416 -10.57 -10.25 -28.02
N SER A 417 -10.63 -9.35 -29.00
CA SER A 417 -9.46 -8.80 -29.67
C SER A 417 -8.98 -7.50 -29.01
N VAL A 418 -7.69 -7.26 -29.16
CA VAL A 418 -6.99 -6.05 -28.71
C VAL A 418 -6.62 -5.23 -29.93
N SER A 419 -6.98 -3.96 -29.93
CA SER A 419 -6.41 -2.97 -30.84
C SER A 419 -5.60 -1.97 -30.02
N LEU A 420 -4.35 -1.76 -30.41
CA LEU A 420 -3.39 -0.95 -29.66
C LEU A 420 -2.87 0.19 -30.54
N THR A 421 -2.92 1.40 -30.00
CA THR A 421 -2.03 2.50 -30.37
C THR A 421 -1.03 2.72 -29.23
N ASN A 422 -0.03 3.59 -29.41
CA ASN A 422 0.98 3.83 -28.37
C ASN A 422 0.42 4.39 -27.04
N TRP A 423 -0.79 4.98 -27.04
CA TRP A 423 -1.40 5.61 -25.86
C TRP A 423 -2.81 5.12 -25.57
N ARG A 424 -3.31 4.11 -26.28
CA ARG A 424 -4.69 3.66 -26.17
C ARG A 424 -4.83 2.19 -26.49
N VAL A 425 -5.53 1.49 -25.61
CA VAL A 425 -5.93 0.09 -25.77
C VAL A 425 -7.44 0.06 -26.00
N ALA A 426 -7.88 -0.62 -27.05
CA ALA A 426 -9.29 -0.91 -27.29
C ALA A 426 -9.52 -2.43 -27.20
N LEU A 427 -10.51 -2.82 -26.40
CA LEU A 427 -10.86 -4.20 -26.10
C LEU A 427 -12.26 -4.48 -26.62
N SER A 428 -12.40 -5.43 -27.54
CA SER A 428 -13.71 -5.83 -28.07
C SER A 428 -14.42 -6.81 -27.15
N ASN A 429 -15.73 -7.04 -27.39
CA ASN A 429 -16.55 -7.99 -26.64
C ASN A 429 -16.57 -7.74 -25.12
N ARG A 430 -16.75 -6.47 -24.75
CA ARG A 430 -16.92 -5.99 -23.38
C ARG A 430 -18.40 -6.05 -23.00
N PHE A 431 -18.84 -5.28 -22.00
CA PHE A 431 -20.23 -5.26 -21.56
C PHE A 431 -21.20 -5.10 -22.74
N GLN A 432 -22.19 -6.00 -22.84
CA GLN A 432 -23.16 -6.06 -23.95
C GLN A 432 -22.54 -6.19 -25.36
N GLY A 433 -21.34 -6.75 -25.48
CA GLY A 433 -20.65 -6.94 -26.76
C GLY A 433 -19.97 -5.67 -27.30
N ALA A 434 -19.98 -4.57 -26.53
CA ALA A 434 -19.38 -3.32 -26.93
C ALA A 434 -17.84 -3.40 -27.02
N THR A 435 -17.22 -2.40 -27.65
CA THR A 435 -15.78 -2.18 -27.56
C THR A 435 -15.51 -1.10 -26.51
N GLU A 436 -14.68 -1.41 -25.53
CA GLU A 436 -14.26 -0.45 -24.51
C GLU A 436 -12.86 0.08 -24.83
N THR A 437 -12.67 1.37 -24.64
CA THR A 437 -11.42 2.05 -24.97
C THR A 437 -10.82 2.66 -23.71
N TYR A 438 -9.52 2.43 -23.54
CA TYR A 438 -8.73 2.91 -22.41
C TYR A 438 -7.60 3.79 -22.91
N ASP A 439 -7.46 4.98 -22.35
CA ASP A 439 -6.16 5.66 -22.41
C ASP A 439 -5.16 4.83 -21.60
N SER A 440 -3.99 4.57 -22.18
CA SER A 440 -3.04 3.61 -21.64
C SER A 440 -1.62 4.15 -21.66
N TYR A 441 -0.87 3.85 -20.59
CA TYR A 441 0.54 4.16 -20.50
C TYR A 441 1.22 3.27 -19.46
N PHE A 442 2.55 3.17 -19.55
CA PHE A 442 3.36 2.61 -18.48
C PHE A 442 3.87 3.71 -17.56
N GLU A 443 3.81 3.48 -16.25
CA GLU A 443 4.67 4.15 -15.27
C GLU A 443 5.90 3.28 -15.03
N ALA A 444 7.08 3.90 -15.02
CA ALA A 444 8.31 3.26 -14.57
C ALA A 444 8.32 3.12 -13.05
N VAL A 445 8.80 1.97 -12.58
CA VAL A 445 9.14 1.71 -11.18
C VAL A 445 10.47 0.96 -11.13
N LYS A 446 11.07 0.86 -9.94
CA LYS A 446 12.31 0.11 -9.78
C LYS A 446 12.07 -1.35 -10.20
N GLY A 447 12.81 -1.81 -11.21
CA GLY A 447 12.75 -3.17 -11.70
C GLY A 447 11.55 -3.52 -12.60
N GLY A 448 10.69 -2.57 -12.98
CA GLY A 448 9.52 -2.91 -13.79
C GLY A 448 8.67 -1.74 -14.28
N ARG A 449 7.45 -2.04 -14.71
CA ARG A 449 6.43 -1.06 -15.13
C ARG A 449 5.08 -1.38 -14.50
N ILE A 450 4.31 -0.33 -14.22
CA ILE A 450 2.89 -0.42 -13.88
C ILE A 450 2.11 0.00 -15.14
N LEU A 451 1.19 -0.86 -15.59
CA LEU A 451 0.27 -0.53 -16.68
C LEU A 451 -0.89 0.29 -16.11
N GLN A 452 -1.05 1.51 -16.61
CA GLN A 452 -2.17 2.38 -16.28
C GLN A 452 -3.20 2.28 -17.41
N LEU A 453 -4.44 1.92 -17.09
CA LEU A 453 -5.58 1.94 -18.00
C LEU A 453 -6.66 2.86 -17.44
N THR A 454 -7.00 3.91 -18.17
CA THR A 454 -8.06 4.85 -17.78
C THR A 454 -9.22 4.74 -18.77
N ASP A 455 -10.40 4.37 -18.28
CA ASP A 455 -11.61 4.25 -19.10
C ASP A 455 -12.19 5.64 -19.48
N THR A 456 -13.25 5.65 -20.28
CA THR A 456 -13.95 6.88 -20.68
C THR A 456 -14.68 7.59 -19.55
N HIS A 457 -14.84 6.94 -18.39
CA HIS A 457 -15.44 7.49 -17.18
C HIS A 457 -14.37 8.00 -16.19
N ASN A 458 -13.09 8.02 -16.58
CA ASN A 458 -11.93 8.37 -15.77
C ASN A 458 -11.62 7.40 -14.62
N THR A 459 -12.16 6.17 -14.66
CA THR A 459 -11.74 5.10 -13.78
C THR A 459 -10.35 4.64 -14.20
N THR A 460 -9.37 4.67 -13.28
CA THR A 460 -8.00 4.27 -13.57
C THR A 460 -7.64 2.98 -12.85
N LEU A 461 -7.16 2.00 -13.61
CA LEU A 461 -6.59 0.75 -13.13
C LEU A 461 -5.07 0.83 -13.19
N SER A 462 -4.41 0.63 -12.04
CA SER A 462 -2.96 0.54 -11.92
C SER A 462 -2.56 -0.92 -11.78
N LEU A 463 -2.21 -1.55 -12.90
CA LEU A 463 -2.01 -2.99 -13.00
C LEU A 463 -0.52 -3.35 -12.96
N VAL A 464 -0.16 -4.30 -12.10
CA VAL A 464 1.21 -4.84 -12.00
C VAL A 464 1.29 -6.13 -12.80
N LYS A 465 2.43 -6.36 -13.48
CA LYS A 465 2.65 -7.59 -14.23
C LYS A 465 2.85 -8.77 -13.26
N ALA A 466 2.06 -9.82 -13.41
CA ALA A 466 2.28 -11.06 -12.69
C ALA A 466 3.58 -11.71 -13.19
N GLN A 467 4.45 -12.12 -12.25
CA GLN A 467 5.70 -12.81 -12.55
C GLN A 467 5.48 -14.27 -12.90
#